data_AF-A0A2T4DLX3-F1
#
_entry.id   AF-A0A2T4DLX3-F1
#
_cell.length_a   1.000
_cell.length_b   1.000
_cell.length_c   1.000
_cell.angle_alpha   90.00
_cell.angle_beta   90.00
_cell.angle_gamma   90.00
#
_symmetry.space_group_name_H-M   'P 1'
#
loop_
_entity.id
_entity.type
_entity.pdbx_description
1 polymer ?
#
loop_
_entity_poly.entity_id
_entity_poly.type
_entity_poly.pdbx_seq_one_letter_code
_entity_poly.pdbx_strand_id
1 'polypeptide(L)' 'MTELDDRWLSVTEIAKYLGASNDSVYRWIEKQAMPAHRVGRAWKFKKDEVDAWVRSGGSSDGNSVDA' A
#
# COMPACT_ATOMS: atom_id res chain seq x y z
N MET A 1 -6.98 9.61 -17.87
CA MET A 1 -8.22 9.18 -17.19
C MET A 1 -8.16 7.67 -17.01
N THR A 2 -7.62 7.20 -15.88
CA THR A 2 -7.75 5.80 -15.48
C THR A 2 -8.73 5.76 -14.31
N GLU A 3 -9.85 5.04 -14.46
CA GLU A 3 -10.97 4.94 -13.50
C GLU A 3 -10.60 4.37 -12.11
N LEU A 4 -9.30 4.21 -11.83
CA LEU A 4 -8.74 3.75 -10.56
C LEU A 4 -8.60 4.85 -9.52
N ASP A 5 -8.60 6.12 -9.93
CA ASP A 5 -8.15 7.22 -9.07
C ASP A 5 -9.11 7.48 -7.89
N ASP A 6 -10.40 7.19 -8.04
CA ASP A 6 -11.40 7.46 -6.99
C ASP A 6 -11.93 6.21 -6.27
N ARG A 7 -11.59 5.00 -6.75
CA ARG A 7 -12.14 3.76 -6.18
C ARG A 7 -11.21 3.12 -5.16
N TRP A 8 -11.81 2.52 -4.14
CA TRP A 8 -11.11 1.84 -3.05
C TRP A 8 -10.56 0.48 -3.50
N LEU A 9 -9.24 0.33 -3.44
CA LEU A 9 -8.52 -0.86 -3.86
C LEU A 9 -8.54 -1.94 -2.77
N SER A 10 -8.58 -3.20 -3.16
CA SER A 10 -8.31 -4.35 -2.28
C SER A 10 -6.80 -4.59 -2.11
N VAL A 11 -6.44 -5.48 -1.17
CA VAL A 11 -5.05 -5.92 -0.96
C VAL A 11 -4.41 -6.41 -2.27
N THR A 12 -5.13 -7.23 -3.03
CA THR A 12 -4.63 -7.76 -4.31
C THR A 12 -4.41 -6.68 -5.36
N GLU A 13 -5.27 -5.67 -5.40
CA GLU A 13 -5.16 -4.57 -6.36
C GLU A 13 -4.01 -3.63 -5.99
N ILE A 14 -3.85 -3.27 -4.71
CA ILE A 14 -2.74 -2.42 -4.28
C ILE A 14 -1.40 -3.15 -4.38
N ALA A 15 -1.36 -4.45 -4.10
CA ALA A 15 -0.16 -5.27 -4.30
C ALA A 15 0.28 -5.25 -5.77
N LYS A 16 -0.67 -5.48 -6.70
CA LYS A 16 -0.40 -5.37 -8.15
C LYS A 16 0.04 -3.98 -8.57
N TYR A 17 -0.61 -2.94 -8.02
CA TYR A 17 -0.28 -1.55 -8.31
C TYR A 17 1.16 -1.19 -7.89
N LEU A 18 1.58 -1.66 -6.70
CA LEU A 18 2.92 -1.41 -6.16
C LEU A 18 3.99 -2.39 -6.68
N GLY A 19 3.60 -3.41 -7.45
CA GLY A 19 4.52 -4.49 -7.85
C GLY A 19 5.00 -5.35 -6.68
N ALA A 20 4.20 -5.45 -5.61
CA ALA A 20 4.53 -6.17 -4.38
C ALA A 20 3.70 -7.46 -4.21
N SER A 21 4.10 -8.30 -3.26
CA SER A 21 3.31 -9.48 -2.86
C SER A 21 2.23 -9.08 -1.86
N ASN A 22 1.11 -9.82 -1.83
CA ASN A 22 0.07 -9.61 -0.81
C ASN A 22 0.63 -9.74 0.62
N ASP A 23 1.59 -10.64 0.84
CA ASP A 23 2.27 -10.80 2.12
C ASP A 23 3.02 -9.53 2.54
N SER A 24 3.74 -8.89 1.61
CA SER A 24 4.41 -7.60 1.85
C SER A 24 3.42 -6.51 2.23
N VAL A 25 2.26 -6.46 1.57
CA VAL A 25 1.21 -5.49 1.91
C VAL A 25 0.69 -5.73 3.33
N TYR A 26 0.42 -6.97 3.74
CA TYR A 26 0.03 -7.25 5.13
C TYR A 26 1.12 -6.85 6.12
N ARG A 27 2.40 -7.15 5.83
CA ARG A 27 3.52 -6.69 6.67
C ARG A 27 3.58 -5.17 6.78
N TRP A 28 3.31 -4.43 5.70
CA TRP A 28 3.30 -2.97 5.74
C TRP A 28 2.15 -2.40 6.57
N ILE A 29 0.97 -3.04 6.52
CA ILE A 29 -0.15 -2.66 7.39
C ILE A 29 0.22 -2.86 8.86
N GLU A 30 0.87 -3.98 9.21
CA GLU A 30 1.19 -4.33 10.59
C GLU A 30 2.44 -3.59 11.13
N LYS A 31 3.46 -3.40 10.30
CA LYS A 31 4.80 -2.94 10.74
C LYS A 31 5.19 -1.56 10.25
N GLN A 32 4.69 -1.12 9.09
CA GLN A 32 5.11 0.14 8.44
C GLN A 32 3.98 1.16 8.36
N ALA A 33 2.89 0.93 9.11
CA ALA A 33 1.73 1.80 9.22
C ALA A 33 1.15 2.23 7.86
N MET A 34 1.11 1.31 6.90
CA MET A 34 0.54 1.57 5.58
C MET A 34 -0.92 2.06 5.71
N PRO A 35 -1.34 3.13 5.00
CA PRO A 35 -2.70 3.63 5.02
C PRO A 35 -3.70 2.58 4.53
N ALA A 36 -4.37 1.92 5.48
CA ALA A 36 -5.31 0.85 5.22
C ALA A 36 -6.58 1.09 6.05
N HIS A 37 -7.73 1.01 5.39
CA HIS A 37 -9.02 1.26 6.01
C HIS A 37 -9.83 -0.02 6.09
N ARG A 38 -10.41 -0.30 7.26
CA ARG A 38 -11.21 -1.50 7.46
C ARG A 38 -12.65 -1.22 7.04
N VAL A 39 -13.08 -1.81 5.92
CA VAL A 39 -14.46 -1.71 5.42
C VAL A 39 -15.12 -3.08 5.52
N GLY A 40 -15.95 -3.26 6.55
CA GLY A 40 -16.48 -4.56 6.94
C GLY A 40 -15.34 -5.53 7.30
N ARG A 41 -15.24 -6.65 6.58
CA ARG A 41 -14.20 -7.66 6.79
C ARG A 41 -12.94 -7.47 5.94
N ALA A 42 -12.94 -6.51 5.02
CA ALA A 42 -11.86 -6.32 4.05
C ALA A 42 -11.03 -5.07 4.37
N TRP A 43 -9.72 -5.14 4.09
CA TRP A 43 -8.89 -3.95 3.99
C TRP A 43 -9.11 -3.27 2.64
N LYS A 44 -9.20 -1.95 2.68
CA LYS A 44 -9.39 -1.08 1.53
C LYS A 44 -8.37 0.05 1.55
N PHE A 45 -7.88 0.41 0.36
CA PHE A 45 -6.79 1.36 0.19
C PHE A 45 -7.22 2.46 -0.78
N LYS A 46 -6.97 3.72 -0.42
CA LYS A 46 -6.99 4.84 -1.37
C LYS A 46 -5.61 4.97 -1.98
N LYS A 47 -5.55 5.00 -3.30
CA LYS A 47 -4.30 5.06 -4.07
C LYS A 47 -3.46 6.29 -3.68
N ASP A 48 -4.08 7.46 -3.57
CA ASP A 48 -3.39 8.72 -3.26
C ASP A 48 -2.69 8.69 -1.89
N GLU A 49 -3.36 8.15 -0.87
CA GLU A 49 -2.78 8.00 0.47
C GLU A 49 -1.59 7.03 0.47
N VAL A 50 -1.74 5.90 -0.24
CA VAL A 50 -0.67 4.92 -0.38
C VAL A 50 0.50 5.53 -1.14
N ASP A 51 0.27 6.22 -2.26
CA ASP A 51 1.32 6.90 -3.02
C ASP A 51 2.07 7.94 -2.17
N ALA A 52 1.35 8.74 -1.38
CA ALA A 52 1.95 9.70 -0.46
C ALA A 52 2.81 9.01 0.61
N TRP A 53 2.34 7.90 1.15
CA TRP A 53 3.09 7.08 2.11
C TRP A 53 4.35 6.45 1.48
N VAL A 54 4.25 5.87 0.28
CA VAL A 54 5.40 5.31 -0.45
C VAL A 54 6.46 6.39 -0.69
N ARG A 55 6.05 7.57 -1.16
CA ARG A 55 6.96 8.72 -1.39
C ARG A 55 7.63 9.22 -0.12
N SER A 56 7.01 9.00 1.03
CA SER A 56 7.56 9.34 2.34
C SER A 56 8.57 8.29 2.87
N GLY A 57 8.90 7.28 2.07
CA GLY A 57 9.79 6.17 2.46
C GLY A 57 9.06 5.07 3.24
N GLY A 58 7.73 5.08 3.23
CA GLY A 58 6.91 4.17 4.01
C GLY A 58 7.14 2.69 3.66
N SER A 59 7.47 2.37 2.40
CA SER A 59 7.67 0.98 1.93
C SER A 59 9.09 0.44 2.10
N SER A 60 10.00 1.24 2.67
CA SER A 60 11.40 0.85 2.81
C SER A 60 11.58 -0.08 4.00
N ASP A 61 11.61 -1.39 3.75
CA ASP A 61 12.01 -2.40 4.75
C ASP A 61 13.54 -2.34 4.93
N GLY A 62 14.03 -1.32 5.62
CA GLY A 62 15.36 -1.25 6.27
C GLY A 62 16.62 -1.68 5.50
N ASN A 63 16.59 -1.86 4.17
CA ASN A 63 17.71 -2.36 3.38
C ASN A 63 17.92 -1.52 2.11
N SER A 64 18.09 -0.21 2.30
CA SER A 64 18.91 0.59 1.39
C SER A 64 20.27 0.74 2.06
N VAL A 65 21.17 -0.17 1.69
CA VAL A 65 22.61 0.03 1.78
C VAL A 65 23.01 0.82 0.53
N ASP A 66 22.70 2.11 0.50
CA ASP A 66 23.28 3.00 -0.49
C ASP A 66 24.45 3.75 0.16
N ALA A 67 25.65 3.19 -0.03
CA ALA A 67 26.95 3.83 0.10
C ALA A 67 27.72 3.62 -1.20
#